data_AF-A0A6P2BMQ4-F1
#
_entry.id   AF-A0A6P2BMQ4-F1
#
_cell.length_a   1.000
_cell.length_b   1.000
_cell.length_c   1.000
_cell.angle_alpha   90.00
_cell.angle_beta   90.00
_cell.angle_gamma   90.00
#
_symmetry.space_group_name_H-M   'P 1'
#
loop_
_entity.id
_entity.type
_entity.pdbx_description
1 polymer ?
#
loop_
_entity_poly.entity_id
_entity_poly.type
_entity_poly.pdbx_seq_one_letter_code
_entity_poly.pdbx_strand_id
1 'polypeptide(L)'
;MLDLALAVAAVAFAVSGYRQGFIVGTLSFVGFVGGAVLGAEFGPSISRAIVGGQTQQDVVAVILLVSGAIIGQFVASSVGAYVRQAMTSPSSTIADSIGGSAISVLSMLLIAWAIGSVLTASSFPVVVRQVDGSLVLGTMDRVMPSQAKTMFTQFRQLLASGPFPQVFSGIGAAHLFAVSAPDQAVLNSPGYRAARTRVVKVDGTAPSCDRSIEGSGFVYAPQHVLTNAHVVAGVTGGPTVTTRDGTALRAYVVLYDPQVDVAVLYVPGLDLTPLKFDTHAQAGDSAVVAGYPRNQPFTAGAARIGGTQNAVGPDIYQTGQVDRQIYEIRANVEPGNSGGPLLSPSGTVYGVVFAAAVGTDNTGFALTAAEVAADASVGASQTHQKSTQGCD
;
A
#
# COMPACT_ATOMS: atom_id res chain seq x y z
N MET A 1 6.48 6.50 22.23
CA MET A 1 7.91 6.90 22.13
C MET A 1 8.11 8.06 21.17
N LEU A 2 7.49 8.02 19.98
CA LEU A 2 7.58 9.11 18.99
C LEU A 2 7.17 10.48 19.56
N ASP A 3 6.04 10.60 20.25
CA ASP A 3 5.60 11.88 20.82
C ASP A 3 6.60 12.47 21.84
N LEU A 4 7.26 11.62 22.62
CA LEU A 4 8.31 12.06 23.56
C LEU A 4 9.53 12.58 22.79
N ALA A 5 9.95 11.90 21.73
CA ALA A 5 11.04 12.35 20.87
C ALA A 5 10.71 13.68 20.18
N LEU A 6 9.47 13.82 19.69
CA LEU A 6 8.98 15.06 19.08
C LEU A 6 8.93 16.21 20.10
N ALA A 7 8.51 15.94 21.34
CA ALA A 7 8.51 16.96 22.40
C ALA A 7 9.93 17.43 22.75
N VAL A 8 10.88 16.50 22.91
CA VAL A 8 12.29 16.83 23.18
C VAL A 8 12.88 17.64 22.02
N ALA A 9 12.62 17.21 20.78
CA ALA A 9 13.07 17.93 19.61
C ALA A 9 12.39 19.31 19.50
N ALA A 10 11.10 19.45 19.83
CA ALA A 10 10.43 20.75 19.86
C ALA A 10 11.11 21.72 20.84
N VAL A 11 11.51 21.26 22.03
CA VAL A 11 12.27 22.09 22.98
C VAL A 11 13.62 22.50 22.39
N ALA A 12 14.36 21.57 21.79
CA ALA A 12 15.64 21.86 21.16
C ALA A 12 15.51 22.89 20.02
N PHE A 13 14.49 22.74 19.16
CA PHE A 13 14.20 23.67 18.08
C PHE A 13 13.69 25.02 18.59
N ALA A 14 12.95 25.08 19.70
CA ALA A 14 12.56 26.33 20.34
C ALA A 14 13.78 27.11 20.84
N VAL A 15 14.73 26.42 21.50
CA VAL A 15 15.98 27.04 21.98
C VAL A 15 16.84 27.49 20.80
N SER A 16 16.99 26.66 19.76
CA SER A 16 17.72 27.02 18.55
C SER A 16 17.10 28.23 17.85
N GLY A 17 15.77 28.22 17.67
CA GLY A 17 15.02 29.30 17.05
C GLY A 17 15.10 30.60 17.83
N TYR A 18 15.05 30.55 19.17
CA TYR A 18 15.26 31.71 20.02
C TYR A 18 16.65 32.33 19.83
N ARG A 19 17.68 31.48 19.71
CA ARG A 19 19.05 31.92 19.47
C ARG A 19 19.26 32.46 18.06
N GLN A 20 18.60 31.90 17.05
CA GLN A 20 18.76 32.29 15.65
C GLN A 20 17.92 33.49 15.24
N GLY A 21 16.72 33.66 15.82
CA GLY A 21 15.79 34.74 15.49
C GLY A 21 14.88 34.42 14.31
N PHE A 22 13.70 35.02 14.29
CA PHE A 22 12.67 34.86 13.27
C PHE A 22 13.14 35.26 11.87
N ILE A 23 13.87 36.36 11.75
CA ILE A 23 14.37 36.87 10.46
C ILE A 23 15.33 35.88 9.82
N VAL A 24 16.29 35.38 10.60
CA VAL A 24 17.23 34.37 10.14
C VAL A 24 16.49 33.09 9.78
N GLY A 25 15.58 32.63 10.64
CA GLY A 25 14.79 31.41 10.37
C GLY A 25 13.95 31.51 9.09
N THR A 26 13.26 32.63 8.88
CA THR A 26 12.43 32.86 7.69
C THR A 26 13.27 32.93 6.42
N LEU A 27 14.36 33.71 6.44
CA LEU A 27 15.26 33.80 5.29
C LEU A 27 15.95 32.46 5.00
N SER A 28 16.37 31.72 6.03
CA SER A 28 16.91 30.38 5.91
C SER A 28 15.95 29.44 5.19
N PHE A 29 14.66 29.46 5.57
CA PHE A 29 13.62 28.67 4.92
C PHE A 29 13.41 29.06 3.45
N VAL A 30 13.30 30.36 3.16
CA VAL A 30 13.18 30.86 1.79
C VAL A 30 14.40 30.46 0.95
N GLY A 31 15.61 30.55 1.51
CA GLY A 31 16.84 30.13 0.87
C GLY A 31 16.89 28.63 0.61
N PHE A 32 16.44 27.81 1.56
CA PHE A 32 16.34 26.37 1.41
C PHE A 32 15.39 25.99 0.27
N VAL A 33 14.18 26.55 0.27
CA VAL A 33 13.16 26.28 -0.76
C VAL A 33 13.64 26.77 -2.13
N GLY A 34 14.16 28.00 -2.22
CA GLY A 34 14.69 28.55 -3.46
C GLY A 34 15.86 27.72 -4.00
N GLY A 35 16.77 27.31 -3.12
CA GLY A 35 17.90 26.43 -3.48
C GLY A 35 17.45 25.06 -3.95
N ALA A 36 16.45 24.46 -3.31
CA ALA A 36 15.87 23.18 -3.71
C ALA A 36 15.16 23.27 -5.07
N VAL A 37 14.41 24.35 -5.32
CA VAL A 37 13.75 24.60 -6.63
C VAL A 37 14.78 24.73 -7.74
N LEU A 38 15.84 25.51 -7.52
CA LEU A 38 16.93 25.62 -8.50
C LEU A 38 17.62 24.26 -8.73
N GLY A 39 17.89 23.51 -7.67
CA GLY A 39 18.46 22.17 -7.77
C GLY A 39 17.55 21.18 -8.49
N ALA A 40 16.23 21.28 -8.32
CA ALA A 40 15.24 20.46 -9.02
C ALA A 40 15.13 20.82 -10.50
N GLU A 41 15.11 22.11 -10.83
CA GLU A 41 14.99 22.61 -12.21
C GLU A 41 16.24 22.27 -13.03
N PHE A 42 17.44 22.52 -12.48
CA PHE A 42 18.69 22.37 -13.22
C PHE A 42 19.38 21.02 -13.02
N GLY A 43 19.09 20.31 -11.93
CA GLY A 43 19.73 19.04 -11.56
C GLY A 43 19.71 17.99 -12.68
N PRO A 44 18.55 17.66 -13.28
CA PRO A 44 18.46 16.68 -14.36
C PRO A 44 19.18 17.09 -15.66
N SER A 45 19.30 18.39 -15.94
CA SER A 45 20.05 18.87 -17.10
C SER A 45 21.55 18.74 -16.88
N ILE A 46 22.02 19.10 -15.69
CA ILE A 46 23.43 19.03 -15.31
C ILE A 46 23.87 17.57 -15.17
N SER A 47 23.05 16.69 -14.58
CA SER A 47 23.41 15.29 -14.38
C SER A 47 23.59 14.54 -15.70
N ARG A 48 22.72 14.78 -16.70
CA ARG A 48 22.84 14.24 -18.06
C ARG A 48 24.10 14.70 -18.80
N ALA A 49 24.60 15.90 -18.49
CA ALA A 49 25.82 16.42 -19.09
C ALA A 49 27.09 15.79 -18.49
N ILE A 50 27.03 15.32 -17.23
CA ILE A 50 28.19 14.82 -16.48
C ILE A 50 28.30 13.30 -16.55
N VAL A 51 27.18 12.57 -16.56
CA VAL A 51 27.18 11.10 -16.43
C VAL A 51 26.29 10.43 -17.47
N GLY A 52 26.72 9.27 -17.99
CA GLY A 52 26.02 8.54 -19.06
C GLY A 52 24.98 7.51 -18.60
N GLY A 53 25.06 6.99 -17.38
CA GLY A 53 24.14 5.96 -16.88
C GLY A 53 22.91 6.53 -16.18
N GLN A 54 21.70 6.01 -16.48
CA GLN A 54 20.43 6.49 -15.92
C GLN A 54 20.43 6.55 -14.39
N THR A 55 20.83 5.45 -13.73
CA THR A 55 20.91 5.38 -12.25
C THR A 55 21.93 6.39 -11.68
N GLN A 56 23.00 6.69 -12.41
CA GLN A 56 24.00 7.64 -11.95
C GLN A 56 23.53 9.10 -12.16
N GLN A 57 22.85 9.37 -13.28
CA GLN A 57 22.25 10.68 -13.56
C GLN A 57 21.22 11.05 -12.49
N ASP A 58 20.42 10.06 -12.13
CA ASP A 58 19.44 10.11 -11.06
C ASP A 58 20.08 10.45 -9.70
N VAL A 59 21.10 9.70 -9.28
CA VAL A 59 21.83 9.97 -8.02
C VAL A 59 22.45 11.37 -8.02
N VAL A 60 23.07 11.77 -9.14
CA VAL A 60 23.67 13.11 -9.27
C VAL A 60 22.61 14.20 -9.20
N ALA A 61 21.43 14.00 -9.80
CA ALA A 61 20.34 14.98 -9.72
C ALA A 61 19.85 15.17 -8.27
N VAL A 62 19.76 14.10 -7.48
CA VAL A 62 19.44 14.19 -6.04
C VAL A 62 20.52 14.93 -5.26
N ILE A 63 21.80 14.63 -5.53
CA ILE A 63 22.92 15.33 -4.88
C ILE A 63 22.86 16.83 -5.19
N LEU A 64 22.59 17.21 -6.44
CA LEU A 64 22.46 18.61 -6.85
C LEU A 64 21.26 19.31 -6.20
N LEU A 65 20.12 18.62 -6.07
CA LEU A 65 18.95 19.13 -5.36
C LEU A 65 19.25 19.43 -3.89
N VAL A 66 19.84 18.46 -3.19
CA VAL A 66 20.20 18.61 -1.76
C VAL A 66 21.27 19.70 -1.59
N SER A 67 22.28 19.72 -2.46
CA SER A 67 23.35 20.73 -2.42
C SER A 67 22.80 22.13 -2.66
N GLY A 68 21.91 22.30 -3.64
CA GLY A 68 21.25 23.56 -3.92
C GLY A 68 20.47 24.08 -2.71
N ALA A 69 19.71 23.22 -2.07
CA ALA A 69 18.95 23.56 -0.85
C ALA A 69 19.88 24.01 0.29
N ILE A 70 20.97 23.28 0.55
CA ILE A 70 21.95 23.61 1.60
C ILE A 70 22.64 24.95 1.32
N ILE A 71 23.09 25.16 0.08
CA ILE A 71 23.78 26.40 -0.32
C ILE A 71 22.82 27.60 -0.21
N GLY A 72 21.61 27.47 -0.74
CA GLY A 72 20.59 28.52 -0.67
C GLY A 72 20.24 28.87 0.77
N GLN A 73 20.08 27.85 1.62
CA GLN A 73 19.85 28.03 3.05
C GLN A 73 21.01 28.79 3.71
N PHE A 74 22.26 28.41 3.45
CA PHE A 74 23.44 29.04 4.04
C PHE A 74 23.56 30.52 3.64
N VAL A 75 23.39 30.83 2.36
CA VAL A 75 23.45 32.21 1.84
C VAL A 75 22.37 33.06 2.48
N ALA A 76 21.12 32.60 2.47
CA ALA A 76 20.01 33.36 3.02
C ALA A 76 20.10 33.51 4.55
N SER A 77 20.62 32.50 5.26
CA SER A 77 20.88 32.59 6.70
C SER A 77 21.96 33.62 7.02
N SER A 78 22.98 33.73 6.18
CA SER A 78 24.05 34.73 6.32
C SER A 78 23.52 36.15 6.11
N VAL A 79 22.68 36.34 5.09
CA VAL A 79 21.96 37.61 4.87
C VAL A 79 21.06 37.92 6.06
N GLY A 80 20.29 36.95 6.56
CA GLY A 80 19.43 37.15 7.72
C GLY A 80 20.20 37.51 8.98
N ALA A 81 21.37 36.90 9.21
CA ALA A 81 22.22 37.24 10.34
C ALA A 81 22.74 38.67 10.24
N TYR A 82 23.09 39.12 9.04
CA TYR A 82 23.47 40.50 8.77
C TYR A 82 22.31 41.48 9.05
N VAL A 83 21.08 41.17 8.57
CA VAL A 83 19.89 41.98 8.86
C VAL A 83 19.61 42.04 10.36
N ARG A 84 19.72 40.92 11.07
CA ARG A 84 19.50 40.86 12.52
C ARG A 84 20.53 41.68 13.30
N GLN A 85 21.78 41.72 12.85
CA GLN A 85 22.83 42.56 13.47
C GLN A 85 22.56 44.06 13.31
N ALA A 86 21.82 44.47 12.28
CA ALA A 86 21.42 45.87 12.10
C ALA A 86 20.28 46.30 13.04
N MET A 87 19.64 45.37 13.75
CA MET A 87 18.58 45.68 14.72
C MET A 87 19.18 46.14 16.05
N THR A 88 19.02 47.42 16.35
CA THR A 88 19.59 48.06 17.56
C THR A 88 18.60 48.15 18.72
N SER A 89 17.28 47.99 18.48
CA SER A 89 16.25 48.13 19.51
C SER A 89 16.04 46.82 20.30
N PRO A 90 16.19 46.81 21.63
CA PRO A 90 16.03 45.61 22.47
C PRO A 90 14.67 44.93 22.31
N SER A 91 13.58 45.71 22.19
CA SER A 91 12.22 45.17 22.02
C SER A 91 12.07 44.41 20.70
N SER A 92 12.72 44.90 19.63
CA SER A 92 12.67 44.26 18.32
C SER A 92 13.46 42.94 18.30
N THR A 93 14.58 42.88 19.02
CA THR A 93 15.40 41.66 19.13
C THR A 93 14.71 40.59 19.97
N ILE A 94 13.99 40.99 21.03
CA ILE A 94 13.19 40.05 21.84
C ILE A 94 12.02 39.51 21.02
N ALA A 95 11.28 40.38 20.30
CA ALA A 95 10.18 39.95 19.44
C ALA A 95 10.66 38.98 18.34
N ASP A 96 11.80 39.28 17.71
CA ASP A 96 12.43 38.40 16.72
C ASP A 96 12.85 37.05 17.34
N SER A 97 13.36 37.02 18.57
CA SER A 97 13.77 35.78 19.24
C SER A 97 12.57 34.92 19.64
N ILE A 98 11.49 35.52 20.14
CA ILE A 98 10.25 34.81 20.46
C ILE A 98 9.58 34.29 19.19
N GLY A 99 9.55 35.11 18.13
CA GLY A 99 9.07 34.66 16.83
C GLY A 99 9.90 33.50 16.28
N GLY A 100 11.22 33.55 16.48
CA GLY A 100 12.17 32.51 16.09
C GLY A 100 11.89 31.16 16.74
N SER A 101 11.62 31.13 18.05
CA SER A 101 11.29 29.87 18.73
C SER A 101 9.98 29.27 18.22
N ALA A 102 8.94 30.09 18.06
CA ALA A 102 7.64 29.65 17.57
C ALA A 102 7.71 29.08 16.15
N ILE A 103 8.37 29.79 15.23
CA ILE A 103 8.46 29.34 13.83
C ILE A 103 9.34 28.10 13.69
N SER A 104 10.41 27.95 14.48
CA SER A 104 11.26 26.76 14.45
C SER A 104 10.53 25.51 14.93
N VAL A 105 9.71 25.63 15.99
CA VAL A 105 8.87 24.51 16.46
C VAL A 105 7.83 24.15 15.40
N LEU A 106 7.11 25.14 14.85
CA LEU A 106 6.11 24.90 13.82
C LEU A 106 6.71 24.25 12.57
N SER A 107 7.86 24.74 12.11
CA SER A 107 8.57 24.18 10.95
C SER A 107 9.01 22.74 11.21
N MET A 108 9.55 22.45 12.39
CA MET A 108 9.94 21.11 12.80
C MET A 108 8.73 20.16 12.81
N LEU A 109 7.61 20.59 13.39
CA LEU A 109 6.39 19.77 13.45
C LEU A 109 5.80 19.51 12.06
N LEU A 110 5.85 20.51 11.17
CA LEU A 110 5.40 20.38 9.79
C LEU A 110 6.28 19.41 9.00
N ILE A 111 7.60 19.47 9.17
CA ILE A 111 8.54 18.51 8.56
C ILE A 111 8.31 17.10 9.13
N ALA A 112 8.14 16.97 10.45
CA ALA A 112 7.88 15.69 11.10
C ALA A 112 6.55 15.07 10.61
N TRP A 113 5.52 15.89 10.43
CA TRP A 113 4.24 15.48 9.84
C TRP A 113 4.40 15.05 8.38
N ALA A 114 5.13 15.82 7.56
CA ALA A 114 5.41 15.47 6.18
C ALA A 114 6.14 14.12 6.07
N ILE A 115 7.19 13.91 6.87
CA ILE A 115 7.92 12.64 6.93
C ILE A 115 7.00 11.52 7.42
N GLY A 116 6.24 11.75 8.50
CA GLY A 116 5.29 10.78 9.05
C GLY A 116 4.28 10.30 8.00
N SER A 117 3.73 11.22 7.21
CA SER A 117 2.77 10.90 6.15
C SER A 117 3.34 10.03 5.03
N VAL A 118 4.67 10.02 4.84
CA VAL A 118 5.36 9.13 3.90
C VAL A 118 5.64 7.79 4.56
N LEU A 119 6.04 7.80 5.84
CA LEU A 119 6.34 6.60 6.61
C LEU A 119 5.11 5.73 6.91
N THR A 120 3.89 6.29 6.88
CA THR A 120 2.66 5.47 6.94
C THR A 120 2.49 4.54 5.74
N ALA A 121 3.13 4.84 4.60
CA ALA A 121 3.18 3.96 3.44
C ALA A 121 4.38 2.98 3.47
N SER A 122 5.15 2.93 4.57
CA SER A 122 6.34 2.07 4.66
C SER A 122 5.99 0.63 5.05
N SER A 123 6.82 -0.31 4.62
CA SER A 123 6.70 -1.74 4.94
C SER A 123 7.14 -2.10 6.36
N PHE A 124 7.35 -1.12 7.26
CA PHE A 124 7.84 -1.32 8.63
C PHE A 124 6.71 -1.10 9.65
N PRO A 125 6.01 -2.16 10.12
CA PRO A 125 4.82 -2.01 10.97
C PRO A 125 5.07 -1.33 12.31
N VAL A 126 6.30 -1.40 12.83
CA VAL A 126 6.70 -0.69 14.06
C VAL A 126 6.69 0.82 13.84
N VAL A 127 7.15 1.28 12.67
CA VAL A 127 7.18 2.70 12.31
C VAL A 127 5.76 3.20 12.06
N VAL A 128 4.97 2.45 11.28
CA VAL A 128 3.57 2.80 10.99
C VAL A 128 2.75 2.93 12.28
N ARG A 129 2.81 1.93 13.18
CA ARG A 129 2.08 1.98 14.47
C ARG A 129 2.48 3.17 15.33
N GLN A 130 3.76 3.57 15.32
CA GLN A 130 4.20 4.75 16.08
C GLN A 130 3.72 6.06 15.46
N VAL A 131 3.63 6.15 14.14
CA VAL A 131 3.13 7.33 13.43
C VAL A 131 1.61 7.46 13.59
N ASP A 132 0.86 6.37 13.37
CA ASP A 132 -0.61 6.36 13.50
C ASP A 132 -1.06 6.61 14.96
N GLY A 133 -0.30 6.10 15.92
CA GLY A 133 -0.54 6.31 17.35
C GLY A 133 -0.06 7.66 17.89
N SER A 134 0.53 8.55 17.08
CA SER A 134 1.08 9.82 17.55
C SER A 134 0.00 10.88 17.74
N LEU A 135 -0.11 11.39 18.96
CA LEU A 135 -1.00 12.52 19.27
C LEU A 135 -0.52 13.81 18.59
N VAL A 136 0.80 14.02 18.52
CA VAL A 136 1.40 15.23 17.93
C VAL A 136 1.14 15.26 16.43
N LEU A 137 1.48 14.20 15.71
CA LEU A 137 1.30 14.14 14.25
C LEU A 137 -0.17 14.08 13.87
N GLY A 138 -1.00 13.34 14.60
CA GLY A 138 -2.46 13.32 14.38
C GLY A 138 -3.14 14.67 14.65
N THR A 139 -2.60 15.48 15.57
CA THR A 139 -3.09 16.85 15.80
C THR A 139 -2.62 17.79 14.70
N MET A 140 -1.36 17.70 14.27
CA MET A 140 -0.87 18.44 13.09
C MET A 140 -1.72 18.14 11.87
N ASP A 141 -2.05 16.87 11.61
CA ASP A 141 -2.91 16.51 10.50
C ASP A 141 -4.30 17.16 10.61
N ARG A 142 -4.94 17.16 11.79
CA ARG A 142 -6.26 17.78 11.97
C ARG A 142 -6.25 19.31 11.81
N VAL A 143 -5.18 19.97 12.26
CA VAL A 143 -5.06 21.44 12.22
C VAL A 143 -4.62 21.95 10.84
N MET A 144 -3.94 21.11 10.05
CA MET A 144 -3.46 21.50 8.72
C MET A 144 -4.62 21.83 7.76
N PRO A 145 -4.61 23.02 7.12
CA PRO A 145 -5.62 23.40 6.12
C PRO A 145 -5.67 22.42 4.96
N SER A 146 -6.87 22.18 4.42
CA SER A 146 -7.07 21.26 3.29
C SER A 146 -6.24 21.66 2.06
N GLN A 147 -6.07 22.96 1.79
CA GLN A 147 -5.24 23.46 0.69
C GLN A 147 -3.78 23.02 0.85
N ALA A 148 -3.24 23.07 2.07
CA ALA A 148 -1.86 22.66 2.35
C ALA A 148 -1.70 21.14 2.19
N LYS A 149 -2.69 20.35 2.63
CA LYS A 149 -2.72 18.90 2.40
C LYS A 149 -2.75 18.58 0.92
N THR A 150 -3.62 19.24 0.13
CA THR A 150 -3.71 19.02 -1.31
C THR A 150 -2.41 19.39 -2.03
N MET A 151 -1.80 20.54 -1.71
CA MET A 151 -0.49 20.91 -2.29
C MET A 151 0.59 19.89 -1.96
N PHE A 152 0.61 19.38 -0.73
CA PHE A 152 1.57 18.36 -0.32
C PHE A 152 1.33 17.01 -1.02
N THR A 153 0.08 16.59 -1.19
CA THR A 153 -0.27 15.39 -1.97
C THR A 153 0.14 15.53 -3.43
N GLN A 154 -0.08 16.70 -4.05
CA GLN A 154 0.37 16.98 -5.41
C GLN A 154 1.90 16.97 -5.53
N PHE A 155 2.60 17.54 -4.56
CA PHE A 155 4.06 17.47 -4.49
C PHE A 155 4.57 16.03 -4.38
N ARG A 156 3.94 15.20 -3.53
CA ARG A 156 4.25 13.77 -3.44
C ARG A 156 3.99 13.03 -4.75
N GLN A 157 2.89 13.34 -5.43
CA GLN A 157 2.59 12.78 -6.74
C GLN A 157 3.64 13.17 -7.77
N LEU A 158 4.06 14.43 -7.81
CA LEU A 158 5.14 14.91 -8.68
C LEU A 158 6.49 14.28 -8.37
N LEU A 159 6.80 14.02 -7.10
CA LEU A 159 7.99 13.25 -6.72
C LEU A 159 7.89 11.79 -7.15
N ALA A 160 6.70 11.20 -7.12
CA ALA A 160 6.45 9.82 -7.55
C ALA A 160 6.42 9.66 -9.09
N SER A 161 5.96 10.70 -9.81
CA SER A 161 5.77 10.71 -11.27
C SER A 161 6.83 11.48 -12.05
N GLY A 162 7.72 12.19 -11.37
CA GLY A 162 8.76 13.04 -11.95
C GLY A 162 10.04 12.28 -12.34
N PRO A 163 11.02 12.95 -12.96
CA PRO A 163 12.31 12.35 -13.38
C PRO A 163 13.27 12.11 -12.20
N PHE A 164 12.78 12.14 -10.96
CA PHE A 164 13.60 11.86 -9.79
C PHE A 164 13.73 10.34 -9.64
N PRO A 165 14.92 9.81 -9.34
CA PRO A 165 15.03 8.41 -8.98
C PRO A 165 14.08 8.09 -7.84
N GLN A 166 13.33 7.02 -8.01
CA GLN A 166 12.71 6.35 -6.89
C GLN A 166 13.81 5.66 -6.05
N VAL A 167 14.72 6.41 -5.44
CA VAL A 167 15.70 5.87 -4.48
C VAL A 167 15.00 5.28 -3.24
N PHE A 168 13.71 5.58 -3.08
CA PHE A 168 12.81 4.95 -2.13
C PHE A 168 12.01 3.77 -2.69
N SER A 169 12.20 3.34 -3.94
CA SER A 169 11.59 2.08 -4.44
C SER A 169 12.17 0.86 -3.75
N GLY A 170 13.40 0.95 -3.22
CA GLY A 170 13.96 0.00 -2.26
C GLY A 170 13.29 0.03 -0.86
N ILE A 171 12.39 0.99 -0.63
CA ILE A 171 11.53 1.12 0.54
C ILE A 171 10.07 1.20 0.06
N GLY A 172 9.59 0.15 -0.61
CA GLY A 172 8.16 -0.19 -0.62
C GLY A 172 7.29 0.32 -1.78
N ALA A 173 7.84 0.85 -2.87
CA ALA A 173 7.05 1.05 -4.10
C ALA A 173 7.35 -0.08 -5.07
N ALA A 174 6.45 -1.08 -5.12
CA ALA A 174 6.45 -2.09 -6.17
C ALA A 174 6.47 -1.41 -7.54
N HIS A 175 7.22 -1.98 -8.49
CA HIS A 175 7.21 -1.56 -9.88
C HIS A 175 5.80 -1.80 -10.46
N LEU A 176 4.91 -0.81 -10.32
CA LEU A 176 3.56 -0.90 -10.86
C LEU A 176 3.63 -1.03 -12.39
N PHE A 177 3.15 -2.14 -12.92
CA PHE A 177 3.16 -2.36 -14.37
C PHE A 177 2.20 -1.39 -15.07
N ALA A 178 2.74 -0.55 -15.96
CA ALA A 178 1.92 0.34 -16.78
C ALA A 178 1.15 -0.45 -17.84
N VAL A 179 -0.10 -0.82 -17.54
CA VAL A 179 -1.00 -1.51 -18.48
C VAL A 179 -2.26 -0.69 -18.80
N SER A 180 -2.84 -0.96 -19.97
CA SER A 180 -4.06 -0.30 -20.45
C SER A 180 -5.27 -0.55 -19.53
N ALA A 181 -6.32 0.25 -19.67
CA ALA A 181 -7.52 0.08 -18.86
C ALA A 181 -8.18 -1.30 -19.08
N PRO A 182 -8.84 -1.88 -18.07
CA PRO A 182 -9.57 -3.14 -18.24
C PRO A 182 -10.64 -3.04 -19.34
N ASP A 183 -10.72 -4.04 -20.19
CA ASP A 183 -11.75 -4.12 -21.23
C ASP A 183 -13.08 -4.60 -20.61
N GLN A 184 -14.10 -3.73 -20.61
CA GLN A 184 -15.42 -4.04 -20.05
C GLN A 184 -16.17 -5.12 -20.84
N ALA A 185 -15.81 -5.37 -22.12
CA ALA A 185 -16.46 -6.38 -22.94
C ALA A 185 -16.24 -7.80 -22.39
N VAL A 186 -15.19 -8.04 -21.59
CA VAL A 186 -14.90 -9.33 -20.96
C VAL A 186 -16.05 -9.82 -20.06
N LEU A 187 -16.81 -8.91 -19.45
CA LEU A 187 -17.96 -9.25 -18.60
C LEU A 187 -19.12 -9.87 -19.39
N ASN A 188 -19.10 -9.76 -20.72
CA ASN A 188 -20.08 -10.37 -21.62
C ASN A 188 -19.59 -11.69 -22.23
N SER A 189 -18.35 -12.13 -21.94
CA SER A 189 -17.81 -13.33 -22.56
C SER A 189 -18.60 -14.59 -22.14
N PRO A 190 -18.86 -15.54 -23.05
CA PRO A 190 -19.58 -16.77 -22.71
C PRO A 190 -18.88 -17.59 -21.62
N GLY A 191 -17.54 -17.63 -21.66
CA GLY A 191 -16.72 -18.36 -20.69
C GLY A 191 -16.88 -17.83 -19.27
N TYR A 192 -16.69 -16.53 -19.06
CA TYR A 192 -16.94 -15.88 -17.77
C TYR A 192 -18.40 -16.08 -17.31
N ARG A 193 -19.38 -15.86 -18.20
CA ARG A 193 -20.81 -15.97 -17.85
C ARG A 193 -21.19 -17.36 -17.39
N ALA A 194 -20.56 -18.40 -17.93
CA ALA A 194 -20.66 -19.74 -17.39
C ALA A 194 -19.95 -19.79 -16.04
N ALA A 195 -18.64 -19.50 -15.99
CA ALA A 195 -17.78 -19.67 -14.81
C ALA A 195 -18.32 -19.01 -13.54
N ARG A 196 -18.93 -17.82 -13.63
CA ARG A 196 -19.41 -17.03 -12.47
C ARG A 196 -20.40 -17.76 -11.54
N THR A 197 -21.08 -18.80 -12.01
CA THR A 197 -22.00 -19.58 -11.14
C THR A 197 -21.27 -20.50 -10.17
N ARG A 198 -19.96 -20.67 -10.32
CA ARG A 198 -19.08 -21.53 -9.51
C ARG A 198 -18.26 -20.73 -8.49
N VAL A 199 -18.50 -19.42 -8.44
CA VAL A 199 -17.97 -18.53 -7.40
C VAL A 199 -18.95 -18.54 -6.24
N VAL A 200 -18.43 -18.65 -5.03
CA VAL A 200 -19.20 -18.82 -3.80
C VAL A 200 -18.78 -17.79 -2.76
N LYS A 201 -19.71 -17.43 -1.88
CA LYS A 201 -19.43 -16.62 -0.70
C LYS A 201 -18.96 -17.53 0.42
N VAL A 202 -17.95 -17.08 1.18
CA VAL A 202 -17.43 -17.79 2.34
C VAL A 202 -17.63 -16.89 3.56
N ASP A 203 -18.38 -17.39 4.54
CA ASP A 203 -18.65 -16.68 5.79
C ASP A 203 -18.23 -17.56 6.98
N GLY A 204 -17.72 -16.96 8.05
CA GLY A 204 -17.36 -17.69 9.25
C GLY A 204 -17.28 -16.81 10.49
N THR A 205 -17.50 -17.41 11.65
CA THR A 205 -17.31 -16.74 12.93
C THR A 205 -15.96 -17.13 13.51
N ALA A 206 -15.16 -16.13 13.89
CA ALA A 206 -13.90 -16.32 14.59
C ALA A 206 -13.99 -15.65 15.98
N PRO A 207 -14.54 -16.34 17.00
CA PRO A 207 -14.77 -15.76 18.32
C PRO A 207 -13.49 -15.25 18.99
N SER A 208 -12.36 -15.93 18.77
CA SER A 208 -11.05 -15.51 19.26
C SER A 208 -10.55 -14.20 18.64
N CYS A 209 -11.11 -13.80 17.49
CA CYS A 209 -10.77 -12.57 16.79
C CYS A 209 -11.82 -11.45 17.01
N ASP A 210 -12.89 -11.72 17.76
CA ASP A 210 -14.08 -10.84 17.92
C ASP A 210 -14.62 -10.29 16.57
N ARG A 211 -14.57 -11.10 15.51
CA ARG A 211 -14.94 -10.69 14.15
C ARG A 211 -15.70 -11.78 13.38
N SER A 212 -16.64 -11.34 12.54
CA SER A 212 -17.15 -12.15 11.42
C SER A 212 -16.16 -12.03 10.27
N ILE A 213 -15.77 -13.15 9.67
CA ILE A 213 -14.87 -13.16 8.51
C ILE A 213 -15.71 -13.51 7.28
N GLU A 214 -15.51 -12.71 6.23
CA GLU A 214 -16.29 -12.75 5.00
C GLU A 214 -15.32 -12.66 3.81
N GLY A 215 -15.54 -13.51 2.82
CA GLY A 215 -14.71 -13.55 1.63
C GLY A 215 -15.39 -14.28 0.50
N SER A 216 -14.59 -14.54 -0.53
CA SER A 216 -14.98 -15.26 -1.72
C SER A 216 -14.23 -16.58 -1.82
N GLY A 217 -14.78 -17.50 -2.61
CA GLY A 217 -14.12 -18.72 -2.99
C GLY A 217 -14.63 -19.20 -4.35
N PHE A 218 -14.06 -20.27 -4.87
CA PHE A 218 -14.57 -20.91 -6.07
C PHE A 218 -14.39 -22.42 -6.05
N VAL A 219 -15.32 -23.10 -6.72
CA VAL A 219 -15.29 -24.56 -6.85
C VAL A 219 -14.19 -24.94 -7.84
N TYR A 220 -13.18 -25.68 -7.37
CA TYR A 220 -12.01 -26.06 -8.17
C TYR A 220 -11.80 -27.58 -8.24
N ALA A 221 -12.47 -28.34 -7.36
CA ALA A 221 -12.60 -29.79 -7.42
C ALA A 221 -13.99 -30.21 -6.90
N PRO A 222 -14.47 -31.44 -7.16
CA PRO A 222 -15.80 -31.87 -6.72
C PRO A 222 -15.95 -31.71 -5.20
N GLN A 223 -16.96 -30.97 -4.74
CA GLN A 223 -17.18 -30.65 -3.33
C GLN A 223 -16.05 -29.87 -2.63
N HIS A 224 -15.12 -29.27 -3.38
CA HIS A 224 -14.00 -28.52 -2.81
C HIS A 224 -13.95 -27.09 -3.35
N VAL A 225 -13.82 -26.15 -2.42
CA VAL A 225 -13.72 -24.72 -2.67
C VAL A 225 -12.32 -24.25 -2.28
N LEU A 226 -11.69 -23.48 -3.16
CA LEU A 226 -10.44 -22.79 -2.83
C LEU A 226 -10.76 -21.34 -2.44
N THR A 227 -10.07 -20.85 -1.42
CA THR A 227 -10.14 -19.47 -0.92
C THR A 227 -8.77 -19.09 -0.32
N ASN A 228 -8.64 -17.88 0.22
CA ASN A 228 -7.45 -17.49 0.95
C ASN A 228 -7.46 -18.03 2.38
N ALA A 229 -6.28 -18.28 2.96
CA ALA A 229 -6.16 -18.72 4.34
C ALA A 229 -6.68 -17.64 5.31
N HIS A 230 -6.38 -16.37 5.07
CA HIS A 230 -6.85 -15.28 5.93
C HIS A 230 -8.39 -15.15 6.00
N VAL A 231 -9.12 -15.65 4.99
CA VAL A 231 -10.60 -15.67 4.97
C VAL A 231 -11.16 -16.65 6.00
N VAL A 232 -10.37 -17.64 6.42
CA VAL A 232 -10.81 -18.65 7.41
C VAL A 232 -9.96 -18.70 8.67
N ALA A 233 -8.98 -17.81 8.82
CA ALA A 233 -8.10 -17.73 9.98
C ALA A 233 -8.89 -17.54 11.28
N GLY A 234 -8.64 -18.42 12.27
CA GLY A 234 -9.32 -18.38 13.57
C GLY A 234 -10.82 -18.75 13.55
N VAL A 235 -11.38 -19.15 12.40
CA VAL A 235 -12.78 -19.61 12.33
C VAL A 235 -12.95 -20.89 13.12
N THR A 236 -13.86 -20.90 14.09
CA THR A 236 -14.22 -22.08 14.89
C THR A 236 -15.63 -22.56 14.53
N GLY A 237 -15.87 -23.87 14.57
CA GLY A 237 -17.16 -24.46 14.17
C GLY A 237 -17.34 -24.69 12.67
N GLY A 238 -16.44 -24.19 11.82
CA GLY A 238 -16.42 -24.40 10.36
C GLY A 238 -17.15 -23.30 9.60
N PRO A 239 -16.63 -22.86 8.43
CA PRO A 239 -17.26 -21.82 7.63
C PRO A 239 -18.56 -22.29 6.96
N THR A 240 -19.37 -21.33 6.53
CA THR A 240 -20.51 -21.52 5.65
C THR A 240 -20.14 -21.08 4.24
N VAL A 241 -20.41 -21.94 3.26
CA VAL A 241 -20.26 -21.64 1.84
C VAL A 241 -21.65 -21.37 1.27
N THR A 242 -21.87 -20.19 0.70
CA THR A 242 -23.13 -19.84 0.05
C THR A 242 -22.92 -19.75 -1.46
N THR A 243 -23.61 -20.59 -2.22
CA THR A 243 -23.60 -20.58 -3.69
C THR A 243 -24.32 -19.34 -4.24
N ARG A 244 -24.13 -19.06 -5.53
CA ARG A 244 -24.77 -17.90 -6.19
C ARG A 244 -26.30 -17.98 -6.24
N ASP A 245 -26.89 -19.17 -6.15
CA ASP A 245 -28.34 -19.36 -6.04
C ASP A 245 -28.89 -19.21 -4.61
N GLY A 246 -28.01 -18.98 -3.62
CA GLY A 246 -28.38 -18.76 -2.22
C GLY A 246 -28.34 -20.03 -1.36
N THR A 247 -27.96 -21.19 -1.91
CA THR A 247 -27.80 -22.42 -1.13
C THR A 247 -26.62 -22.29 -0.17
N ALA A 248 -26.92 -22.32 1.13
CA ALA A 248 -25.91 -22.29 2.19
C ALA A 248 -25.56 -23.70 2.64
N LEU A 249 -24.28 -24.04 2.61
CA LEU A 249 -23.72 -25.34 2.97
C LEU A 249 -22.65 -25.17 4.04
N ARG A 250 -22.63 -26.08 5.02
CA ARG A 250 -21.54 -26.14 5.99
C ARG A 250 -20.28 -26.67 5.30
N ALA A 251 -19.14 -26.06 5.63
CA ALA A 251 -17.85 -26.43 5.09
C ALA A 251 -16.84 -26.72 6.20
N TYR A 252 -15.80 -27.46 5.84
CA TYR A 252 -14.70 -27.85 6.71
C TYR A 252 -13.38 -27.41 6.06
N VAL A 253 -12.54 -26.70 6.79
CA VAL A 253 -11.20 -26.36 6.32
C VAL A 253 -10.36 -27.65 6.33
N VAL A 254 -9.89 -28.10 5.19
CA VAL A 254 -9.17 -29.38 5.00
C VAL A 254 -7.72 -29.20 4.56
N LEU A 255 -7.38 -28.01 4.10
CA LEU A 255 -6.01 -27.52 3.91
C LEU A 255 -5.96 -26.06 4.35
N TYR A 256 -4.88 -25.69 5.03
CA TYR A 256 -4.64 -24.35 5.53
C TYR A 256 -3.15 -24.03 5.41
N ASP A 257 -2.77 -23.22 4.43
CA ASP A 257 -1.42 -22.74 4.21
C ASP A 257 -1.35 -21.22 4.45
N PRO A 258 -0.86 -20.79 5.64
CA PRO A 258 -0.70 -19.37 5.95
C PRO A 258 0.51 -18.72 5.25
N GLN A 259 1.45 -19.52 4.74
CA GLN A 259 2.62 -19.02 4.03
C GLN A 259 2.24 -18.57 2.62
N VAL A 260 1.49 -19.40 1.89
CA VAL A 260 1.00 -19.04 0.54
C VAL A 260 -0.25 -18.16 0.60
N ASP A 261 -0.98 -18.19 1.72
CA ASP A 261 -2.32 -17.61 1.90
C ASP A 261 -3.41 -18.38 1.13
N VAL A 262 -3.41 -19.71 1.25
CA VAL A 262 -4.37 -20.61 0.58
C VAL A 262 -5.08 -21.49 1.61
N ALA A 263 -6.39 -21.64 1.44
CA ALA A 263 -7.17 -22.64 2.15
C ALA A 263 -8.08 -23.41 1.19
N VAL A 264 -8.27 -24.69 1.52
CA VAL A 264 -9.24 -25.55 0.83
C VAL A 264 -10.34 -25.93 1.80
N LEU A 265 -11.57 -25.77 1.34
CA LEU A 265 -12.77 -26.11 2.06
C LEU A 265 -13.41 -27.34 1.43
N TYR A 266 -13.64 -28.38 2.23
CA TYR A 266 -14.51 -29.49 1.86
C TYR A 266 -15.95 -29.14 2.20
N VAL A 267 -16.85 -29.24 1.22
CA VAL A 267 -18.25 -28.80 1.29
C VAL A 267 -19.16 -29.97 0.89
N PRO A 268 -19.50 -30.87 1.84
CA PRO A 268 -20.36 -32.01 1.55
C PRO A 268 -21.69 -31.58 0.92
N GLY A 269 -22.07 -32.23 -0.19
CA GLY A 269 -23.32 -31.93 -0.90
C GLY A 269 -23.24 -30.75 -1.89
N LEU A 270 -22.07 -30.12 -2.06
CA LEU A 270 -21.86 -29.12 -3.10
C LEU A 270 -21.82 -29.78 -4.49
N ASP A 271 -22.87 -29.53 -5.29
CA ASP A 271 -23.04 -30.07 -6.64
C ASP A 271 -22.83 -28.99 -7.72
N LEU A 272 -21.58 -28.56 -7.89
CA LEU A 272 -21.18 -27.61 -8.93
C LEU A 272 -19.97 -28.14 -9.70
N THR A 273 -19.97 -27.94 -11.01
CA THR A 273 -18.83 -28.32 -11.86
C THR A 273 -17.60 -27.46 -11.52
N PRO A 274 -16.44 -28.08 -11.25
CA PRO A 274 -15.20 -27.36 -10.98
C PRO A 274 -14.73 -26.44 -12.10
N LEU A 275 -14.15 -25.30 -11.72
CA LEU A 275 -13.34 -24.47 -12.61
C LEU A 275 -11.97 -25.09 -12.85
N LYS A 276 -11.38 -24.79 -14.01
CA LYS A 276 -10.04 -25.24 -14.39
C LYS A 276 -9.05 -24.11 -14.25
N PHE A 277 -7.86 -24.42 -13.73
CA PHE A 277 -6.75 -23.48 -13.72
C PHE A 277 -6.14 -23.29 -15.11
N ASP A 278 -5.63 -22.08 -15.35
CA ASP A 278 -4.81 -21.74 -16.49
C ASP A 278 -3.58 -20.96 -16.02
N THR A 279 -2.40 -21.56 -16.22
CA THR A 279 -1.11 -21.04 -15.76
C THR A 279 -0.40 -20.18 -16.81
N HIS A 280 -1.04 -19.90 -17.96
CA HIS A 280 -0.41 -19.21 -19.10
C HIS A 280 -0.82 -17.74 -19.25
N ALA A 281 -1.42 -17.14 -18.22
CA ALA A 281 -1.80 -15.74 -18.27
C ALA A 281 -0.57 -14.83 -18.43
N GLN A 282 -0.67 -13.85 -19.32
CA GLN A 282 0.40 -12.92 -19.67
C GLN A 282 0.03 -11.48 -19.32
N ALA A 283 1.06 -10.62 -19.23
CA ALA A 283 0.85 -9.18 -19.12
C ALA A 283 -0.01 -8.66 -20.27
N GLY A 284 -1.01 -7.85 -19.94
CA GLY A 284 -1.98 -7.28 -20.90
C GLY A 284 -3.26 -8.09 -21.08
N ASP A 285 -3.30 -9.35 -20.61
CA ASP A 285 -4.48 -10.20 -20.73
C ASP A 285 -5.68 -9.61 -19.98
N SER A 286 -6.86 -9.78 -20.59
CA SER A 286 -8.13 -9.40 -19.96
C SER A 286 -8.54 -10.46 -18.95
N ALA A 287 -9.05 -10.03 -17.81
CA ALA A 287 -9.50 -10.90 -16.74
C ALA A 287 -10.75 -10.33 -16.06
N VAL A 288 -11.33 -11.10 -15.15
CA VAL A 288 -12.46 -10.68 -14.31
C VAL A 288 -12.17 -11.02 -12.86
N VAL A 289 -12.25 -10.03 -11.99
CA VAL A 289 -12.33 -10.25 -10.54
C VAL A 289 -13.80 -10.52 -10.21
N ALA A 290 -14.10 -11.69 -9.65
CA ALA A 290 -15.46 -12.09 -9.30
C ALA A 290 -15.53 -12.50 -7.84
N GLY A 291 -16.52 -11.98 -7.11
CA GLY A 291 -16.62 -12.21 -5.67
C GLY A 291 -17.80 -11.53 -4.98
N TYR A 292 -17.72 -11.44 -3.66
CA TYR A 292 -18.75 -10.95 -2.75
C TYR A 292 -18.19 -9.85 -1.84
N PRO A 293 -17.90 -8.66 -2.39
CA PRO A 293 -17.29 -7.59 -1.62
C PRO A 293 -18.23 -7.11 -0.51
N ARG A 294 -17.68 -6.85 0.68
CA ARG A 294 -18.39 -6.26 1.84
C ARG A 294 -19.70 -6.98 2.20
N ASN A 295 -19.70 -8.31 2.13
CA ASN A 295 -20.89 -9.17 2.32
C ASN A 295 -22.07 -8.87 1.39
N GLN A 296 -21.86 -8.15 0.29
CA GLN A 296 -22.92 -7.83 -0.66
C GLN A 296 -23.15 -8.99 -1.62
N PRO A 297 -24.28 -8.99 -2.34
CA PRO A 297 -24.51 -9.93 -3.43
C PRO A 297 -23.36 -9.97 -4.43
N PHE A 298 -23.25 -11.08 -5.15
CA PHE A 298 -22.20 -11.32 -6.14
C PHE A 298 -21.95 -10.10 -7.05
N THR A 299 -20.68 -9.71 -7.18
CA THR A 299 -20.22 -8.70 -8.12
C THR A 299 -19.10 -9.24 -9.01
N ALA A 300 -18.90 -8.59 -10.14
CA ALA A 300 -17.77 -8.86 -11.03
C ALA A 300 -17.27 -7.56 -11.66
N GLY A 301 -15.96 -7.37 -11.67
CA GLY A 301 -15.29 -6.24 -12.27
C GLY A 301 -14.28 -6.69 -13.33
N ALA A 302 -14.22 -5.97 -14.44
CA ALA A 302 -13.18 -6.18 -15.44
C ALA A 302 -11.80 -5.88 -14.85
N ALA A 303 -10.82 -6.70 -15.20
CA ALA A 303 -9.44 -6.60 -14.78
C ALA A 303 -8.49 -6.72 -15.97
N ARG A 304 -7.27 -6.21 -15.82
CA ARG A 304 -6.18 -6.47 -16.75
C ARG A 304 -4.94 -6.91 -15.99
N ILE A 305 -4.27 -7.95 -16.47
CA ILE A 305 -3.02 -8.41 -15.87
C ILE A 305 -1.91 -7.41 -16.18
N GLY A 306 -1.27 -6.88 -15.14
CA GLY A 306 -0.12 -5.97 -15.22
C GLY A 306 1.15 -6.71 -15.61
N GLY A 307 1.43 -7.79 -14.90
CA GLY A 307 2.59 -8.64 -15.06
C GLY A 307 2.71 -9.63 -13.91
N THR A 308 3.66 -10.54 -14.02
CA THR A 308 4.00 -11.50 -12.97
C THR A 308 5.22 -11.00 -12.21
N GLN A 309 5.20 -11.10 -10.89
CA GLN A 309 6.35 -10.81 -10.05
C GLN A 309 6.43 -11.78 -8.87
N ASN A 310 7.65 -12.01 -8.39
CA ASN A 310 7.90 -12.66 -7.11
C ASN A 310 7.86 -11.58 -6.03
N ALA A 311 6.86 -11.66 -5.15
CA ALA A 311 6.66 -10.72 -4.08
C ALA A 311 7.16 -11.32 -2.77
N VAL A 312 8.21 -10.71 -2.21
CA VAL A 312 8.68 -11.02 -0.87
C VAL A 312 7.93 -10.15 0.13
N GLY A 313 7.15 -10.78 0.99
CA GLY A 313 6.33 -10.10 2.00
C GLY A 313 6.11 -10.97 3.23
N PRO A 314 5.50 -10.43 4.30
CA PRO A 314 5.14 -11.25 5.44
C PRO A 314 4.12 -12.35 5.07
N ASP A 315 4.16 -13.46 5.81
CA ASP A 315 3.04 -14.40 5.87
C ASP A 315 1.78 -13.74 6.46
N ILE A 316 0.63 -14.43 6.46
CA ILE A 316 -0.61 -13.84 6.96
C ILE A 316 -0.58 -13.52 8.46
N TYR A 317 0.40 -14.06 9.20
CA TYR A 317 0.57 -13.86 10.65
C TYR A 317 1.75 -12.93 11.00
N GLN A 318 2.40 -12.36 9.97
CA GLN A 318 3.59 -11.54 10.09
C GLN A 318 4.74 -12.21 10.87
N THR A 319 4.82 -13.55 10.87
CA THR A 319 5.83 -14.30 11.64
C THR A 319 7.11 -14.56 10.86
N GLY A 320 7.05 -14.48 9.53
CA GLY A 320 8.19 -14.67 8.63
C GLY A 320 7.99 -13.99 7.29
N GLN A 321 9.05 -13.95 6.47
CA GLN A 321 8.98 -13.51 5.08
C GLN A 321 8.79 -14.71 4.17
N VAL A 322 7.92 -14.56 3.18
CA VAL A 322 7.59 -15.56 2.17
C VAL A 322 7.73 -14.93 0.79
N ASP A 323 8.22 -15.73 -0.16
CA ASP A 323 8.28 -15.38 -1.57
C ASP A 323 7.08 -16.03 -2.26
N ARG A 324 6.23 -15.22 -2.90
CA ARG A 324 5.02 -15.68 -3.59
C ARG A 324 5.03 -15.18 -5.02
N GLN A 325 4.72 -16.04 -5.98
CA GLN A 325 4.46 -15.59 -7.33
C GLN A 325 3.05 -14.97 -7.43
N ILE A 326 2.98 -13.70 -7.80
CA ILE A 326 1.73 -12.95 -7.90
C ILE A 326 1.58 -12.29 -9.26
N TYR A 327 0.33 -12.08 -9.67
CA TYR A 327 -0.05 -11.09 -10.65
C TYR A 327 -0.34 -9.76 -9.97
N GLU A 328 0.26 -8.68 -10.46
CA GLU A 328 -0.33 -7.36 -10.31
C GLU A 328 -1.48 -7.25 -11.32
N ILE A 329 -2.64 -6.77 -10.86
CA ILE A 329 -3.81 -6.56 -11.72
C ILE A 329 -4.30 -5.12 -11.62
N ARG A 330 -4.64 -4.55 -12.76
CA ARG A 330 -5.41 -3.32 -12.82
C ARG A 330 -6.89 -3.67 -12.69
N ALA A 331 -7.46 -3.47 -11.51
CA ALA A 331 -8.85 -3.78 -11.19
C ALA A 331 -9.31 -3.03 -9.94
N ASN A 332 -10.62 -2.82 -9.79
CA ASN A 332 -11.17 -2.40 -8.51
C ASN A 332 -11.33 -3.62 -7.59
N VAL A 333 -10.39 -3.80 -6.65
CA VAL A 333 -10.42 -4.88 -5.66
C VAL A 333 -10.88 -4.31 -4.32
N GLU A 334 -11.92 -4.91 -3.74
CA GLU A 334 -12.49 -4.48 -2.48
C GLU A 334 -12.43 -5.61 -1.43
N PRO A 335 -12.48 -5.28 -0.13
CA PRO A 335 -12.63 -6.27 0.93
C PRO A 335 -13.81 -7.21 0.64
N GLY A 336 -13.60 -8.52 0.77
CA GLY A 336 -14.56 -9.57 0.41
C GLY A 336 -14.34 -10.18 -0.98
N ASN A 337 -13.57 -9.54 -1.87
CA ASN A 337 -13.10 -10.20 -3.11
C ASN A 337 -12.00 -11.24 -2.84
N SER A 338 -11.31 -11.14 -1.71
CA SER A 338 -10.25 -12.09 -1.31
C SER A 338 -10.75 -13.52 -1.32
N GLY A 339 -9.94 -14.42 -1.89
CA GLY A 339 -10.23 -15.83 -2.13
C GLY A 339 -11.02 -16.08 -3.41
N GLY A 340 -11.57 -15.03 -4.05
CA GLY A 340 -12.26 -15.12 -5.32
C GLY A 340 -11.31 -15.40 -6.50
N PRO A 341 -11.81 -15.99 -7.60
CA PRO A 341 -10.97 -16.27 -8.76
C PRO A 341 -10.71 -15.01 -9.59
N LEU A 342 -9.49 -14.93 -10.12
CA LEU A 342 -9.18 -14.10 -11.29
C LEU A 342 -9.50 -14.91 -12.55
N LEU A 343 -10.65 -14.65 -13.16
CA LEU A 343 -11.18 -15.43 -14.28
C LEU A 343 -10.69 -14.92 -15.63
N SER A 344 -10.35 -15.84 -16.53
CA SER A 344 -10.12 -15.54 -17.94
C SER A 344 -11.44 -15.31 -18.70
N PRO A 345 -11.40 -14.72 -19.90
CA PRO A 345 -12.58 -14.60 -20.76
C PRO A 345 -13.15 -15.98 -21.17
N SER A 346 -12.34 -17.03 -21.16
CA SER A 346 -12.76 -18.40 -21.48
C SER A 346 -13.36 -19.15 -20.26
N GLY A 347 -13.30 -18.55 -19.07
CA GLY A 347 -13.85 -19.13 -17.84
C GLY A 347 -12.90 -20.06 -17.09
N THR A 348 -11.60 -20.02 -17.41
CA THR A 348 -10.53 -20.62 -16.61
C THR A 348 -10.06 -19.67 -15.51
N VAL A 349 -9.36 -20.18 -14.51
CA VAL A 349 -8.84 -19.42 -13.36
C VAL A 349 -7.37 -19.14 -13.59
N TYR A 350 -7.02 -17.86 -13.78
CA TYR A 350 -5.64 -17.40 -13.84
C TYR A 350 -4.99 -17.33 -12.46
N GLY A 351 -5.77 -17.12 -11.40
CA GLY A 351 -5.23 -16.96 -10.06
C GLY A 351 -6.30 -16.72 -9.00
N VAL A 352 -5.85 -16.39 -7.78
CA VAL A 352 -6.69 -16.18 -6.60
C VAL A 352 -6.45 -14.76 -6.08
N VAL A 353 -7.48 -13.91 -6.10
CA VAL A 353 -7.38 -12.52 -5.63
C VAL A 353 -7.15 -12.54 -4.12
N PHE A 354 -6.14 -11.81 -3.61
CA PHE A 354 -5.83 -11.81 -2.18
C PHE A 354 -5.74 -10.41 -1.54
N ALA A 355 -5.40 -9.37 -2.31
CA ALA A 355 -5.25 -8.02 -1.75
C ALA A 355 -5.53 -6.90 -2.77
N ALA A 356 -5.91 -5.73 -2.25
CA ALA A 356 -5.85 -4.47 -2.96
C ALA A 356 -4.51 -3.76 -2.68
N ALA A 357 -4.01 -2.96 -3.61
CA ALA A 357 -2.82 -2.16 -3.36
C ALA A 357 -3.12 -1.01 -2.40
N VAL A 358 -2.22 -0.78 -1.44
CA VAL A 358 -2.34 0.36 -0.51
C VAL A 358 -1.83 1.61 -1.20
N GLY A 359 -2.66 2.67 -1.22
CA GLY A 359 -2.28 3.98 -1.75
C GLY A 359 -2.21 4.07 -3.29
N THR A 360 -2.64 3.03 -4.01
CA THR A 360 -2.75 3.03 -5.47
C THR A 360 -4.15 2.61 -5.90
N ASP A 361 -4.89 3.55 -6.47
CA ASP A 361 -6.25 3.28 -6.94
C ASP A 361 -6.24 2.32 -8.14
N ASN A 362 -7.24 1.44 -8.19
CA ASN A 362 -7.43 0.46 -9.27
C ASN A 362 -6.27 -0.54 -9.48
N THR A 363 -5.49 -0.81 -8.45
CA THR A 363 -4.49 -1.89 -8.45
C THR A 363 -4.82 -2.91 -7.37
N GLY A 364 -4.72 -4.18 -7.72
CA GLY A 364 -4.81 -5.30 -6.78
C GLY A 364 -3.81 -6.39 -7.11
N PHE A 365 -3.85 -7.45 -6.32
CA PHE A 365 -2.93 -8.58 -6.42
C PHE A 365 -3.67 -9.92 -6.36
N ALA A 366 -3.19 -10.87 -7.17
CA ALA A 366 -3.68 -12.23 -7.17
C ALA A 366 -2.50 -13.22 -7.12
N LEU A 367 -2.60 -14.28 -6.33
CA LEU A 367 -1.69 -15.43 -6.40
C LEU A 367 -1.86 -16.08 -7.78
N THR A 368 -0.76 -16.45 -8.45
CA THR A 368 -0.89 -17.10 -9.76
C THR A 368 -1.49 -18.50 -9.62
N ALA A 369 -2.12 -19.01 -10.67
CA ALA A 369 -2.56 -20.40 -10.71
C ALA A 369 -1.40 -21.39 -10.48
N ALA A 370 -0.18 -21.02 -10.89
CA ALA A 370 1.02 -21.81 -10.65
C ALA A 370 1.42 -21.82 -9.17
N GLU A 371 1.34 -20.67 -8.48
CA GLU A 371 1.62 -20.54 -7.05
C GLU A 371 0.71 -21.44 -6.21
N VAL A 372 -0.59 -21.43 -6.49
CA VAL A 372 -1.58 -22.20 -5.70
C VAL A 372 -1.72 -23.67 -6.12
N ALA A 373 -1.01 -24.11 -7.18
CA ALA A 373 -1.22 -25.41 -7.79
C ALA A 373 -0.90 -26.58 -6.84
N ALA A 374 0.16 -26.44 -6.04
CA ALA A 374 0.58 -27.48 -5.10
C ALA A 374 -0.49 -27.71 -4.03
N ASP A 375 -0.96 -26.65 -3.38
CA ASP A 375 -2.01 -26.70 -2.37
C ASP A 375 -3.34 -27.19 -2.95
N ALA A 376 -3.73 -26.69 -4.12
CA ALA A 376 -4.94 -27.14 -4.81
C ALA A 376 -4.89 -28.65 -5.05
N SER A 377 -3.76 -29.17 -5.54
CA SER A 377 -3.58 -30.60 -5.79
C SER A 377 -3.67 -31.43 -4.51
N VAL A 378 -3.03 -31.00 -3.42
CA VAL A 378 -3.07 -31.72 -2.14
C VAL A 378 -4.48 -31.70 -1.56
N GLY A 379 -5.14 -30.53 -1.55
CA GLY A 379 -6.45 -30.34 -0.93
C GLY A 379 -7.62 -30.95 -1.69
N ALA A 380 -7.49 -31.23 -2.99
CA ALA A 380 -8.59 -31.69 -3.85
C ALA A 380 -9.23 -33.04 -3.46
N SER A 381 -8.60 -33.79 -2.55
CA SER A 381 -9.10 -35.07 -2.03
C SER A 381 -9.21 -35.12 -0.51
N GLN A 382 -8.87 -34.03 0.19
CA GLN A 382 -8.85 -34.02 1.64
C GLN A 382 -10.25 -33.77 2.19
N THR A 383 -10.68 -34.59 3.14
CA THR A 383 -11.99 -34.42 3.82
C THR A 383 -11.84 -34.24 5.32
N HIS A 384 -10.63 -34.45 5.87
CA HIS A 384 -10.35 -34.33 7.28
C HIS A 384 -10.08 -32.87 7.66
N GLN A 385 -10.84 -32.39 8.64
CA GLN A 385 -10.71 -31.02 9.14
C GLN A 385 -9.31 -30.75 9.69
N LYS A 386 -8.76 -29.58 9.34
CA LYS A 386 -7.51 -29.01 9.84
C LYS A 386 -7.81 -27.79 10.72
N SER A 387 -6.83 -27.45 11.55
CA SER A 387 -6.87 -26.23 12.34
C SER A 387 -6.69 -25.00 11.45
N THR A 388 -7.50 -23.97 11.68
CA THR A 388 -7.37 -22.62 11.10
C THR A 388 -6.45 -21.72 11.93
N GLN A 389 -5.78 -22.31 12.93
CA GLN A 389 -4.89 -21.64 13.88
C GLN A 389 -5.57 -20.44 14.59
N GLY A 390 -4.79 -19.46 15.03
CA GLY A 390 -5.27 -18.31 15.80
C GLY A 390 -5.53 -17.06 14.94
N CYS A 391 -5.76 -15.96 15.64
CA CYS A 391 -5.78 -14.60 15.09
C CYS A 391 -4.47 -13.91 15.49
N ASP A 392 -3.99 -12.96 14.67
CA ASP A 392 -2.93 -12.04 15.05
C ASP A 392 -3.35 -11.02 16.11
#